data_AF-A0A440N692-F1
#
_entry.id   AF-A0A440N692-F1
#
_cell.length_a   1.000
_cell.length_b   1.000
_cell.length_c   1.000
_cell.angle_alpha   90.00
_cell.angle_beta   90.00
_cell.angle_gamma   90.00
#
_symmetry.space_group_name_H-M   'P 1'
#
loop_
_entity.id
_entity.type
_entity.pdbx_description
1 polymer ?
#
loop_
_entity_poly.entity_id
_entity_poly.type
_entity_poly.pdbx_seq_one_letter_code
_entity_poly.pdbx_strand_id
1 'polypeptide(L)'
;MLYLLALLIGVVAGLRAGTALAVTAWGAWLGWLPVAGTWASFMGHWIAVGISTILGVAELITDQLPSTPSRKVPQQFGARVIIGAFCGAVLGATGGATIGGLIAGAIGAVIGTLGGAEFRGRLAAAFGKDPPAAFIEDAVAIIGGLLIVAAVA
;
A
#
# COMPACT_ATOMS: atom_id res chain seq x y z
N MET A 1 2.29 -16.09 9.64
CA MET A 1 1.63 -15.54 8.44
C MET A 1 1.37 -14.05 8.55
N LEU A 2 0.77 -13.55 9.65
CA LEU A 2 0.36 -12.14 9.77
C LEU A 2 1.48 -11.11 9.56
N TYR A 3 2.68 -11.31 10.12
CA TYR A 3 3.82 -10.41 9.88
C TYR A 3 4.30 -10.38 8.43
N LEU A 4 4.19 -11.51 7.72
CA LEU A 4 4.53 -11.56 6.30
C LEU A 4 3.51 -10.75 5.50
N LEU A 5 2.22 -10.91 5.76
CA LEU A 5 1.16 -10.13 5.12
C LEU A 5 1.29 -8.62 5.44
N ALA A 6 1.61 -8.29 6.69
CA ALA A 6 1.89 -6.91 7.11
C ALA A 6 3.13 -6.33 6.38
N LEU A 7 4.18 -7.12 6.19
CA LEU A 7 5.34 -6.72 5.39
C LEU A 7 4.97 -6.52 3.93
N LEU A 8 4.19 -7.44 3.34
CA LEU A 8 3.78 -7.37 1.95
C LEU A 8 2.85 -6.19 1.67
N ILE A 9 1.90 -5.87 2.56
CA ILE A 9 1.07 -4.66 2.40
C ILE A 9 1.93 -3.40 2.57
N GLY A 10 2.98 -3.46 3.40
CA GLY A 10 4.02 -2.45 3.45
C GLY A 10 4.70 -2.26 2.10
N VAL A 11 5.10 -3.34 1.42
CA VAL A 11 5.68 -3.28 0.07
C VAL A 11 4.72 -2.60 -0.91
N VAL A 12 3.43 -2.94 -0.87
CA VAL A 12 2.41 -2.26 -1.68
C VAL A 12 2.37 -0.76 -1.36
N ALA A 13 2.42 -0.36 -0.10
CA ALA A 13 2.46 1.06 0.30
C ALA A 13 3.74 1.76 -0.18
N GLY A 14 4.86 1.05 -0.23
CA GLY A 14 6.12 1.54 -0.80
C GLY A 14 6.05 1.78 -2.31
N LEU A 15 5.28 0.97 -3.03
CA LEU A 15 4.99 1.18 -4.45
C LEU A 15 4.00 2.35 -4.62
N ARG A 16 2.85 2.25 -3.96
CA ARG A 16 1.72 3.19 -3.98
C ARG A 16 1.01 3.24 -2.63
N ALA A 17 1.21 4.34 -1.90
CA ALA A 17 0.72 4.52 -0.54
C ALA A 17 -0.82 4.65 -0.50
N GLY A 18 -1.38 5.48 -1.38
CA GLY A 18 -2.82 5.66 -1.49
C GLY A 18 -3.53 4.35 -1.87
N THR A 19 -2.91 3.56 -2.74
CA THR A 19 -3.44 2.23 -3.11
C THR A 19 -3.46 1.28 -1.92
N ALA A 20 -2.36 1.18 -1.15
CA ALA A 20 -2.32 0.33 0.04
C ALA A 20 -3.39 0.71 1.08
N LEU A 21 -3.61 2.02 1.28
CA LEU A 21 -4.63 2.51 2.19
C LEU A 21 -6.04 2.13 1.68
N ALA A 22 -6.29 2.32 0.38
CA ALA A 22 -7.57 1.98 -0.25
C ALA A 22 -7.89 0.48 -0.13
N VAL A 23 -6.96 -0.41 -0.50
CA VAL A 23 -7.21 -1.86 -0.41
C VAL A 23 -7.40 -2.32 1.03
N THR A 24 -6.72 -1.71 2.00
CA THR A 24 -6.90 -2.02 3.43
C THR A 24 -8.29 -1.62 3.91
N ALA A 25 -8.78 -0.42 3.53
CA ALA A 25 -10.12 0.04 3.87
C ALA A 25 -11.20 -0.82 3.18
N TRP A 26 -11.03 -1.15 1.90
CA TRP A 26 -11.94 -2.03 1.18
C TRP A 26 -11.96 -3.45 1.75
N GLY A 27 -10.82 -4.02 2.13
CA GLY A 27 -10.78 -5.33 2.77
C GLY A 27 -11.49 -5.33 4.12
N ALA A 28 -11.39 -4.26 4.91
CA ALA A 28 -12.16 -4.09 6.14
C ALA A 28 -13.67 -3.93 5.87
N TRP A 29 -14.05 -3.13 4.87
CA TRP A 29 -15.46 -2.90 4.49
C TRP A 29 -16.15 -4.16 3.96
N LEU A 30 -15.45 -4.95 3.14
CA LEU A 30 -15.97 -6.20 2.56
C LEU A 30 -15.93 -7.38 3.56
N GLY A 31 -15.40 -7.16 4.76
CA GLY A 31 -15.30 -8.20 5.81
C GLY A 31 -14.18 -9.21 5.58
N TRP A 32 -13.29 -8.99 4.61
CA TRP A 32 -12.11 -9.84 4.38
C TRP A 32 -11.04 -9.61 5.43
N LEU A 33 -11.00 -8.41 6.01
CA LEU A 33 -10.11 -8.10 7.11
C LEU A 33 -10.92 -8.03 8.41
N PRO A 34 -10.80 -9.01 9.32
CA PRO A 34 -11.60 -9.09 10.54
C PRO A 34 -11.11 -8.09 11.60
N VAL A 35 -11.28 -6.79 11.35
CA VAL A 35 -10.88 -5.69 12.25
C VAL A 35 -11.96 -5.32 13.28
N ALA A 36 -13.12 -5.97 13.23
CA ALA A 36 -14.21 -5.72 14.18
C ALA A 36 -13.76 -6.03 15.62
N GLY A 37 -14.15 -5.17 16.56
CA GLY A 37 -13.71 -5.28 17.97
C GLY A 37 -12.28 -4.81 18.24
N THR A 38 -11.56 -4.34 17.22
CA THR A 38 -10.22 -3.73 17.36
C THR A 38 -10.28 -2.20 17.19
N TRP A 39 -9.18 -1.53 17.55
CA TRP A 39 -9.01 -0.10 17.29
C TRP A 39 -9.08 0.24 15.79
N ALA A 40 -8.78 -0.72 14.90
CA ALA A 40 -8.78 -0.54 13.45
C ALA A 40 -10.16 -0.71 12.79
N SER A 41 -11.22 -0.95 13.58
CA SER A 41 -12.59 -1.13 13.08
C SER A 41 -13.10 0.03 12.21
N PHE A 42 -12.65 1.26 12.46
CA PHE A 42 -13.04 2.43 11.65
C PHE A 42 -12.63 2.32 10.17
N MET A 43 -11.63 1.48 9.83
CA MET A 43 -11.22 1.25 8.45
C MET A 43 -12.35 0.65 7.60
N GLY A 44 -13.28 -0.08 8.23
CA GLY A 44 -14.49 -0.59 7.60
C GLY A 44 -15.66 0.40 7.58
N HIS A 45 -15.45 1.69 7.86
CA HIS A 45 -16.48 2.71 7.74
C HIS A 45 -16.49 3.35 6.34
N TRP A 46 -17.67 3.67 5.79
CA TRP A 46 -17.80 4.16 4.41
C TRP A 46 -17.00 5.44 4.14
N ILE A 47 -16.85 6.30 5.15
CA ILE A 47 -16.01 7.50 5.09
C ILE A 47 -14.53 7.13 4.90
N ALA A 48 -14.02 6.15 5.66
CA ALA A 48 -12.64 5.70 5.54
C ALA A 48 -12.38 5.08 4.16
N VAL A 49 -13.32 4.28 3.65
CA VAL A 49 -13.28 3.74 2.29
C VAL A 49 -13.28 4.85 1.25
N GLY A 50 -14.18 5.84 1.38
CA GLY A 50 -14.29 6.96 0.45
C GLY A 50 -13.02 7.81 0.40
N ILE A 51 -12.51 8.24 1.54
CA ILE A 51 -11.28 9.04 1.64
C ILE A 51 -10.08 8.25 1.09
N SER A 52 -9.93 6.99 1.49
CA SER A 52 -8.80 6.16 1.06
C SER A 52 -8.84 5.90 -0.45
N THR A 53 -10.04 5.71 -1.01
CA THR A 53 -10.23 5.55 -2.46
C THR A 53 -9.87 6.84 -3.20
N ILE A 54 -10.30 8.00 -2.70
CA ILE A 54 -9.93 9.30 -3.29
C ILE A 54 -8.42 9.48 -3.28
N LEU A 55 -7.74 9.16 -2.17
CA LEU A 55 -6.28 9.23 -2.06
C LEU A 55 -5.59 8.27 -3.04
N GLY A 56 -6.09 7.02 -3.16
CA GLY A 56 -5.56 6.05 -4.12
C GLY A 56 -5.72 6.49 -5.57
N VAL A 57 -6.90 7.00 -5.96
CA VAL A 57 -7.17 7.52 -7.30
C VAL A 57 -6.32 8.77 -7.58
N ALA A 58 -6.20 9.69 -6.62
CA ALA A 58 -5.36 10.87 -6.77
C ALA A 58 -3.89 10.50 -6.98
N GLU A 59 -3.38 9.48 -6.29
CA GLU A 59 -2.02 8.95 -6.49
C GLU A 59 -1.86 8.34 -7.89
N LEU A 60 -2.85 7.61 -8.40
CA LEU A 60 -2.83 7.06 -9.77
C LEU A 60 -2.76 8.16 -10.84
N ILE A 61 -3.55 9.23 -10.68
CA ILE A 61 -3.60 10.35 -11.62
C ILE A 61 -2.31 11.17 -11.57
N THR A 62 -1.87 11.54 -10.36
CA THR A 62 -0.69 12.40 -10.21
C THR A 62 0.59 11.70 -10.64
N ASP A 63 0.70 10.38 -10.51
CA ASP A 63 1.87 9.63 -11.01
C ASP A 63 2.04 9.64 -12.53
N GLN A 64 1.00 10.00 -13.30
CA GLN A 64 1.05 10.06 -14.76
C GLN A 64 1.40 11.46 -15.29
N LEU A 65 1.45 12.48 -14.41
CA LEU A 65 1.76 13.85 -14.80
C LEU A 65 3.28 14.06 -14.96
N PRO A 66 3.73 14.80 -15.99
CA PRO A 66 5.15 15.03 -16.25
C PRO A 66 5.86 15.89 -15.19
N SER A 67 5.09 16.58 -14.34
CA SER A 67 5.60 17.51 -13.31
C SER A 67 5.72 16.89 -11.92
N THR A 68 5.55 15.58 -11.78
CA THR A 68 5.50 14.94 -10.47
C THR A 68 6.89 14.83 -9.86
N PRO A 69 7.13 15.37 -8.65
CA PRO A 69 8.41 15.26 -7.97
C PRO A 69 8.80 13.78 -7.81
N SER A 70 10.10 13.49 -7.95
CA SER A 70 10.62 12.13 -7.84
C SER A 70 10.19 11.45 -6.53
N ARG A 71 9.76 10.19 -6.62
CA ARG A 71 9.35 9.31 -5.51
C ARG A 71 10.39 9.19 -4.38
N LYS A 72 11.65 9.59 -4.65
CA LYS A 72 12.78 9.59 -3.71
C LYS A 72 12.87 10.88 -2.87
N VAL A 73 11.99 11.86 -3.09
CA VAL A 73 11.95 13.06 -2.27
C VAL A 73 11.59 12.65 -0.83
N PRO A 74 12.34 13.11 0.19
CA PRO A 74 12.20 12.64 1.58
C PRO A 74 10.77 12.68 2.12
N GLN A 75 9.98 13.66 1.70
CA GLN A 75 8.57 13.80 2.11
C GLN A 75 7.69 12.65 1.57
N GLN A 76 7.84 12.28 0.30
CA GLN A 76 7.05 11.20 -0.30
C GLN A 76 7.48 9.83 0.24
N PHE A 77 8.79 9.64 0.46
CA PHE A 77 9.32 8.44 1.11
C PHE A 77 8.77 8.28 2.53
N GLY A 78 8.82 9.36 3.34
CA GLY A 78 8.29 9.36 4.70
C GLY A 78 6.79 9.04 4.75
N ALA A 79 6.00 9.62 3.84
CA ALA A 79 4.57 9.33 3.74
C ALA A 79 4.30 7.85 3.43
N ARG A 80 5.07 7.24 2.52
CA ARG A 80 4.96 5.80 2.19
C ARG A 80 5.27 4.92 3.40
N VAL A 81 6.31 5.25 4.16
CA VAL A 81 6.66 4.51 5.38
C VAL A 81 5.56 4.63 6.44
N ILE A 82 5.01 5.83 6.67
CA ILE A 82 3.92 6.04 7.63
C ILE A 82 2.68 5.26 7.21
N ILE A 83 2.28 5.33 5.95
CA ILE A 83 1.12 4.62 5.43
C ILE A 83 1.34 3.10 5.47
N GLY A 84 2.53 2.62 5.13
CA GLY A 84 2.88 1.21 5.22
C GLY A 84 2.84 0.70 6.66
N ALA A 85 3.38 1.46 7.61
CA ALA A 85 3.32 1.14 9.02
C ALA A 85 1.86 1.10 9.51
N PHE A 86 1.05 2.09 9.09
CA PHE A 86 -0.37 2.14 9.42
C PHE A 86 -1.14 0.93 8.88
N CYS A 87 -1.01 0.60 7.59
CA CYS A 87 -1.68 -0.56 6.99
C CYS A 87 -1.21 -1.87 7.64
N GLY A 88 0.11 -2.01 7.90
CA GLY A 88 0.65 -3.15 8.64
C GLY A 88 0.11 -3.26 10.07
N ALA A 89 -0.09 -2.14 10.76
CA ALA A 89 -0.70 -2.11 12.09
C ALA A 89 -2.18 -2.54 12.05
N VAL A 90 -2.93 -2.11 11.03
CA VAL A 90 -4.32 -2.50 10.81
C VAL A 90 -4.44 -4.01 10.58
N LEU A 91 -3.57 -4.59 9.74
CA LEU A 91 -3.49 -6.05 9.58
C LEU A 91 -3.09 -6.73 10.90
N GLY A 92 -2.06 -6.21 11.58
CA GLY A 92 -1.60 -6.72 12.87
C GLY A 92 -2.67 -6.74 13.97
N ALA A 93 -3.60 -5.78 13.94
CA ALA A 93 -4.69 -5.69 14.91
C ALA A 93 -5.60 -6.93 14.90
N THR A 94 -5.77 -7.59 13.75
CA THR A 94 -6.60 -8.81 13.60
C THR A 94 -6.10 -9.99 14.44
N GLY A 95 -4.80 -10.03 14.77
CA GLY A 95 -4.17 -11.07 15.58
C GLY A 95 -3.52 -10.56 16.87
N GLY A 96 -3.88 -9.36 17.34
CA GLY A 96 -3.29 -8.76 18.55
C GLY A 96 -1.82 -8.35 18.42
N ALA A 97 -1.29 -8.30 17.21
CA ALA A 97 0.12 -8.06 16.91
C ALA A 97 0.37 -6.66 16.32
N THR A 98 -0.41 -5.65 16.73
CA THR A 98 -0.41 -4.29 16.15
C THR A 98 1.00 -3.71 16.01
N ILE A 99 1.83 -3.77 17.05
CA ILE A 99 3.19 -3.19 17.03
C ILE A 99 4.10 -3.94 16.04
N GLY A 100 4.06 -5.27 16.05
CA GLY A 100 4.87 -6.06 15.12
C GLY A 100 4.38 -5.91 13.67
N GLY A 101 3.07 -5.78 13.45
CA GLY A 101 2.48 -5.45 12.15
C GLY A 101 2.89 -4.06 11.66
N LEU A 102 2.92 -3.07 12.56
CA LEU A 102 3.41 -1.72 12.28
C LEU A 102 4.86 -1.74 11.79
N ILE A 103 5.74 -2.42 12.55
CA ILE A 103 7.17 -2.52 12.22
C ILE A 103 7.35 -3.25 10.88
N ALA A 104 6.67 -4.39 10.69
CA ALA A 104 6.72 -5.15 9.46
C ALA A 104 6.26 -4.32 8.25
N GLY A 105 5.15 -3.57 8.39
CA GLY A 105 4.63 -2.68 7.35
C GLY A 105 5.57 -1.53 7.01
N ALA A 106 6.21 -0.93 8.02
CA ALA A 106 7.22 0.12 7.81
C ALA A 106 8.43 -0.42 7.03
N ILE A 107 8.95 -1.59 7.42
CA ILE A 107 10.06 -2.27 6.72
C ILE A 107 9.65 -2.60 5.29
N GLY A 108 8.45 -3.16 5.11
CA GLY A 108 7.88 -3.44 3.79
C GLY A 108 7.85 -2.20 2.90
N ALA A 109 7.41 -1.05 3.43
CA ALA A 109 7.35 0.20 2.67
C ALA A 109 8.72 0.71 2.22
N VAL A 110 9.75 0.54 3.05
CA VAL A 110 11.14 0.84 2.66
C VAL A 110 11.56 -0.07 1.50
N ILE A 111 11.31 -1.39 1.61
CA ILE A 111 11.63 -2.37 0.58
C ILE A 111 10.89 -2.05 -0.73
N GLY A 112 9.58 -1.79 -0.67
CA GLY A 112 8.76 -1.47 -1.83
C GLY A 112 9.17 -0.17 -2.51
N THR A 113 9.55 0.85 -1.74
CA THR A 113 9.96 2.14 -2.32
C THR A 113 11.29 2.04 -3.05
N LEU A 114 12.28 1.38 -2.44
CA LEU A 114 13.61 1.25 -3.04
C LEU A 114 13.62 0.20 -4.17
N GLY A 115 13.01 -0.96 -3.94
CA GLY A 115 12.92 -2.05 -4.91
C GLY A 115 12.03 -1.72 -6.10
N GLY A 116 10.89 -1.05 -5.88
CA GLY A 116 9.98 -0.60 -6.94
C GLY A 116 10.63 0.40 -7.88
N ALA A 117 11.38 1.37 -7.35
CA ALA A 117 12.09 2.35 -8.17
C ALA A 117 13.13 1.70 -9.09
N GLU A 118 13.88 0.71 -8.59
CA GLU A 118 14.85 -0.04 -9.39
C GLU A 118 14.16 -0.91 -10.45
N PHE A 119 13.10 -1.63 -10.07
CA PHE A 119 12.34 -2.49 -10.98
C PHE A 119 11.70 -1.69 -12.13
N ARG A 120 11.06 -0.56 -11.82
CA ARG A 120 10.49 0.33 -12.82
C ARG A 120 11.55 0.89 -13.76
N GLY A 121 12.70 1.30 -13.22
CA GLY A 121 13.83 1.78 -14.03
C GLY A 121 14.31 0.74 -15.05
N ARG A 122 14.44 -0.52 -14.62
CA ARG A 122 14.83 -1.64 -15.50
C ARG A 122 13.77 -1.95 -16.55
N LEU A 123 12.49 -1.94 -16.17
CA LEU A 123 11.38 -2.15 -17.11
C LEU A 123 11.26 -1.03 -18.13
N ALA A 124 11.39 0.23 -17.71
CA ALA A 124 11.36 1.38 -18.61
C ALA A 124 12.52 1.31 -19.62
N ALA A 125 13.72 0.90 -19.18
CA ALA A 125 14.86 0.66 -20.06
C ALA A 125 14.59 -0.49 -21.05
N ALA A 126 13.96 -1.58 -20.61
CA ALA A 126 13.61 -2.72 -21.46
C ALA A 126 12.53 -2.39 -22.50
N PHE A 127 11.52 -1.59 -22.14
CA PHE A 127 10.43 -1.18 -23.04
C PHE A 127 10.77 0.05 -23.89
N GLY A 128 11.87 0.76 -23.57
CA GLY A 128 12.23 2.03 -24.19
C GLY A 128 11.25 3.17 -23.90
N LYS A 129 10.28 2.97 -23.01
CA LYS A 129 9.18 3.89 -22.66
C LYS A 129 8.75 3.63 -21.21
N ASP A 130 8.46 4.68 -20.44
CA ASP A 130 8.02 4.59 -19.03
C ASP A 130 6.55 4.14 -18.83
N PRO A 131 5.56 4.52 -19.69
CA PRO A 131 4.14 4.21 -19.41
C PRO A 131 3.81 2.72 -19.23
N PRO A 132 4.34 1.78 -20.03
CA PRO A 132 4.06 0.35 -19.84
C PRO A 132 4.55 -0.18 -18.48
N ALA A 133 5.71 0.30 -18.00
CA ALA A 133 6.25 -0.07 -16.70
C ALA A 133 5.36 0.45 -15.56
N ALA A 134 4.81 1.66 -15.72
CA ALA A 134 3.88 2.27 -14.77
C ALA A 134 2.61 1.44 -14.59
N PHE A 135 1.95 1.05 -15.68
CA PHE A 135 0.70 0.29 -15.60
C PHE A 135 0.88 -1.09 -14.96
N ILE A 136 2.04 -1.73 -15.17
CA ILE A 136 2.36 -3.01 -14.53
C ILE A 136 2.52 -2.82 -13.02
N GLU A 137 3.23 -1.78 -12.58
CA GLU A 137 3.38 -1.43 -11.16
C GLU A 137 2.02 -1.23 -10.48
N ASP A 138 1.09 -0.56 -11.18
CA ASP A 138 -0.26 -0.26 -10.68
C ASP A 138 -1.09 -1.53 -10.51
N ALA A 139 -1.06 -2.40 -11.53
CA ALA A 139 -1.75 -3.69 -11.48
C ALA A 139 -1.21 -4.56 -10.34
N VAL A 140 0.12 -4.61 -10.17
CA VAL A 140 0.76 -5.35 -9.07
C VAL A 140 0.34 -4.79 -7.71
N ALA A 141 0.33 -3.47 -7.54
CA ALA A 141 -0.06 -2.84 -6.28
C ALA A 141 -1.53 -3.11 -5.93
N ILE A 142 -2.45 -2.97 -6.89
CA ILE A 142 -3.88 -3.17 -6.67
C ILE A 142 -4.20 -4.65 -6.44
N ILE A 143 -3.81 -5.53 -7.36
CA ILE A 143 -4.16 -6.95 -7.29
C ILE A 143 -3.43 -7.61 -6.11
N GLY A 144 -2.13 -7.35 -5.97
CA GLY A 144 -1.34 -7.85 -4.85
C GLY A 144 -1.88 -7.37 -3.51
N GLY A 145 -2.22 -6.08 -3.41
CA GLY A 145 -2.87 -5.50 -2.24
C GLY A 145 -4.15 -6.23 -1.86
N LEU A 146 -5.10 -6.38 -2.78
CA LEU A 146 -6.37 -7.07 -2.54
C LEU A 146 -6.16 -8.53 -2.12
N LEU A 147 -5.25 -9.27 -2.78
CA LEU A 147 -4.92 -10.65 -2.41
C LEU A 147 -4.33 -10.75 -1.01
N ILE A 148 -3.46 -9.80 -0.62
CA ILE A 148 -2.88 -9.76 0.73
C ILE A 148 -3.98 -9.57 1.77
N VAL A 149 -4.90 -8.61 1.57
CA VAL A 149 -5.96 -8.35 2.55
C VAL A 149 -6.95 -9.52 2.62
N ALA A 150 -7.26 -10.16 1.49
CA ALA A 150 -8.10 -11.35 1.43
C ALA A 150 -7.46 -12.57 2.12
N ALA A 151 -6.14 -12.69 2.12
CA ALA A 151 -5.40 -13.78 2.75
C ALA A 151 -5.28 -13.67 4.29
N VAL A 152 -5.83 -12.60 4.90
CA VAL A 152 -5.87 -12.45 6.36
C VAL A 152 -7.09 -13.16 6.96
N ALA A 153 -8.16 -13.37 6.18
CA ALA A 153 -9.40 -14.04 6.57
C ALA A 153 -9.20 -15.55 6.88
#